data_AF-A0A9P6MTK8-F1
#
_entry.id   AF-A0A9P6MTK8-F1
#
_cell.length_a   1.000
_cell.length_b   1.000
_cell.length_c   1.000
_cell.angle_alpha   90.00
_cell.angle_beta   90.00
_cell.angle_gamma   90.00
#
_symmetry.space_group_name_H-M   'P 1'
#
loop_
_entity.id
_entity.type
_entity.pdbx_description
1 polymer ?
#
loop_
_entity_poly.entity_id
_entity_poly.type
_entity_poly.pdbx_seq_one_letter_code
_entity_poly.pdbx_strand_id
1 'polypeptide(L)'
;DQYGNYVIQHILERGRSVEKSLVISKVLGQVLPLSKHKFASNVVEKCVAFGSKSDRQKLIEEVIVSKPDGSPSPLVLMMKDQFANYVVQKMLDVVDGEQRDVLVAKIKPHLPSLKKYTYGKHLITKVEKLMTMQEPRSALDSFISSPALSVGTLTPTPGSPVVVPKPMTPAGAAAAPMTFATKTEA
;
A
#
# COMPACT_ATOMS: atom_id res chain seq x y z
N ASP A 1 15.06 19.41 -19.11
CA ASP A 1 14.62 19.67 -20.49
C ASP A 1 13.11 19.45 -20.64
N GLN A 2 12.42 20.34 -21.35
CA GLN A 2 10.96 20.31 -21.51
C GLN A 2 10.46 19.28 -22.55
N TYR A 3 11.34 18.79 -23.42
CA TYR A 3 11.01 17.79 -24.44
C TYR A 3 11.64 16.43 -24.11
N GLY A 4 12.89 16.41 -23.67
CA GLY A 4 13.64 15.20 -23.32
C GLY A 4 12.97 14.37 -22.22
N ASN A 5 12.17 14.98 -21.34
CA ASN A 5 11.43 14.23 -20.33
C ASN A 5 10.45 13.22 -20.97
N TYR A 6 9.83 13.53 -22.12
CA TYR A 6 8.93 12.60 -22.80
C TYR A 6 9.66 11.37 -23.36
N VAL A 7 10.90 11.56 -23.82
CA VAL A 7 11.74 10.45 -24.30
C VAL A 7 12.05 9.50 -23.13
N ILE A 8 12.44 10.04 -21.98
CA ILE A 8 12.72 9.22 -20.80
C ILE A 8 11.45 8.52 -20.30
N GLN A 9 10.30 9.21 -20.29
CA GLN A 9 9.02 8.59 -19.95
C GLN A 9 8.69 7.42 -20.90
N HIS A 10 8.93 7.58 -22.21
CA HIS A 10 8.71 6.50 -23.18
C HIS A 10 9.59 5.28 -22.89
N ILE A 11 10.86 5.49 -22.54
CA ILE A 11 11.77 4.41 -22.13
C ILE A 11 11.26 3.72 -20.86
N LEU A 12 10.79 4.48 -19.86
CA LEU A 12 10.25 3.92 -18.62
C LEU A 12 8.97 3.11 -18.85
N GLU A 13 8.13 3.51 -19.79
CA GLU A 13 6.89 2.79 -20.10
C GLU A 13 7.15 1.54 -20.96
N ARG A 14 7.88 1.68 -22.07
CA ARG A 14 7.99 0.65 -23.11
C ARG A 14 9.38 0.03 -23.29
N GLY A 15 10.40 0.62 -22.68
CA GLY A 15 11.77 0.13 -22.76
C GLY A 15 11.96 -1.21 -22.07
N ARG A 16 13.13 -1.82 -22.29
CA ARG A 16 13.53 -3.07 -21.63
C ARG A 16 13.84 -2.82 -20.16
N SER A 17 13.68 -3.83 -19.31
CA SER A 17 13.96 -3.69 -17.87
C SER A 17 15.35 -3.14 -17.57
N VAL A 18 16.37 -3.51 -18.36
CA VAL A 18 17.74 -2.99 -18.22
C VAL A 18 17.82 -1.47 -18.46
N GLU A 19 17.12 -0.97 -19.47
CA GLU A 19 17.08 0.46 -19.80
C GLU A 19 16.33 1.24 -18.72
N LYS A 20 15.21 0.68 -18.22
CA LYS A 20 14.46 1.25 -17.08
C LYS A 20 15.35 1.34 -15.85
N SER A 21 16.03 0.26 -15.48
CA SER A 21 16.92 0.25 -14.32
C SER A 21 18.12 1.20 -14.49
N LEU A 22 18.64 1.39 -15.71
CA LEU A 22 19.68 2.39 -15.98
C LEU A 22 19.18 3.81 -15.71
N VAL A 23 17.97 4.15 -16.20
CA VAL A 23 17.34 5.45 -15.92
C VAL A 23 17.12 5.64 -14.42
N ILE A 24 16.55 4.64 -13.74
CA ILE A 24 16.27 4.72 -12.30
C ILE A 24 17.58 4.87 -11.51
N SER A 25 18.64 4.18 -11.90
CA SER A 25 19.97 4.31 -11.29
C SER A 25 20.54 5.74 -11.38
N LYS A 26 20.13 6.52 -12.39
CA LYS A 26 20.49 7.95 -12.50
C LYS A 26 19.59 8.87 -11.70
N VAL A 27 18.36 8.44 -11.40
CA VAL A 27 17.42 9.18 -10.54
C VAL A 27 17.75 8.98 -9.07
N LEU A 28 18.24 7.78 -8.70
CA LEU A 28 18.72 7.48 -7.35
C LEU A 28 19.85 8.44 -6.93
N GLY A 29 19.79 8.89 -5.68
CA GLY A 29 20.64 9.93 -5.09
C GLY A 29 20.16 11.36 -5.35
N GLN A 30 19.18 11.55 -6.24
CA GLN A 30 18.64 12.85 -6.62
C GLN A 30 17.11 12.87 -6.66
N VAL A 31 16.44 11.97 -5.93
CA VAL A 31 14.97 11.85 -5.97
C VAL A 31 14.30 13.16 -5.53
N LEU A 32 14.77 13.77 -4.45
CA LEU A 32 14.24 15.04 -3.93
C LEU A 32 14.33 16.20 -4.94
N PRO A 33 15.52 16.58 -5.45
CA PRO A 33 15.63 17.72 -6.38
C PRO A 33 14.89 17.46 -7.70
N LEU A 34 14.89 16.23 -8.23
CA LEU A 34 14.17 15.89 -9.46
C LEU A 34 12.66 15.94 -9.27
N SER A 35 12.15 15.51 -8.11
CA SER A 35 10.71 15.54 -7.81
C SER A 35 10.16 16.97 -7.72
N LYS A 36 10.98 17.95 -7.32
CA LYS A 36 10.60 19.36 -7.26
C LYS A 36 10.69 20.09 -8.60
N HIS A 37 11.18 19.42 -9.64
CA HIS A 37 11.39 20.04 -10.94
C HIS A 37 10.19 19.78 -11.87
N LYS A 38 9.62 20.86 -12.44
CA LYS A 38 8.40 20.85 -13.26
C LYS A 38 8.28 19.71 -14.29
N PHE A 39 9.39 19.35 -14.95
CA PHE A 39 9.40 18.31 -15.98
C PHE A 39 9.98 16.98 -15.51
N ALA A 40 10.85 17.01 -14.49
CA ALA A 40 11.52 15.80 -14.02
C ALA A 40 10.67 15.04 -13.01
N SER A 41 9.75 15.73 -12.31
CA SER A 41 8.74 15.11 -11.44
C SER A 41 7.98 14.01 -12.19
N ASN A 42 7.56 14.28 -13.42
CA ASN A 42 6.86 13.32 -14.28
C ASN A 42 7.72 12.07 -14.53
N VAL A 43 9.02 12.25 -14.73
CA VAL A 43 9.96 11.13 -14.92
C VAL A 43 10.07 10.31 -13.65
N VAL A 44 10.19 10.96 -12.48
CA VAL A 44 10.23 10.26 -11.19
C VAL A 44 8.94 9.48 -10.93
N GLU A 45 7.77 10.04 -11.28
CA GLU A 45 6.50 9.31 -11.20
C GLU A 45 6.51 8.04 -12.07
N LYS A 46 7.04 8.12 -13.29
CA LYS A 46 7.18 6.95 -14.16
C LYS A 46 8.20 5.93 -13.61
N CYS A 47 9.30 6.39 -13.01
CA CYS A 47 10.25 5.50 -12.34
C CYS A 47 9.58 4.70 -11.22
N VAL A 48 8.75 5.36 -10.40
CA VAL A 48 8.01 4.73 -9.31
C VAL A 48 6.93 3.77 -9.84
N ALA A 49 6.25 4.14 -10.92
CA ALA A 49 5.15 3.36 -11.51
C ALA A 49 5.63 2.12 -12.28
N PHE A 50 6.66 2.25 -13.10
CA PHE A 50 7.11 1.21 -14.05
C PHE A 50 8.44 0.57 -13.69
N GLY A 51 9.11 1.05 -12.63
CA GLY A 51 10.32 0.43 -12.12
C GLY A 51 10.07 -0.97 -11.57
N SER A 52 11.14 -1.76 -11.50
CA SER A 52 11.10 -3.07 -10.84
C SER A 52 10.78 -2.91 -9.36
N LYS A 53 10.33 -3.98 -8.69
CA LYS A 53 10.07 -3.94 -7.24
C LYS A 53 11.30 -3.48 -6.45
N SER A 54 12.49 -3.97 -6.82
CA SER A 54 13.76 -3.57 -6.18
C SER A 54 14.10 -2.11 -6.42
N ASP A 55 13.90 -1.60 -7.63
CA ASP A 55 14.18 -0.20 -7.96
C ASP A 55 13.22 0.75 -7.25
N ARG A 56 11.93 0.40 -7.21
CA ARG A 56 10.91 1.14 -6.45
C ARG A 56 11.24 1.17 -4.96
N GLN A 57 11.63 0.04 -4.39
CA GLN A 57 12.03 -0.05 -2.99
C GLN A 57 13.11 0.98 -2.68
N LYS A 58 14.17 1.03 -3.50
CA LYS A 58 15.29 1.97 -3.33
C LYS A 58 14.85 3.44 -3.45
N LEU A 59 13.95 3.75 -4.39
CA LEU A 59 13.41 5.11 -4.55
C LEU A 59 12.62 5.57 -3.32
N ILE A 60 11.81 4.67 -2.75
CA ILE A 60 11.02 4.96 -1.54
C ILE A 60 11.95 5.07 -0.32
N GLU A 61 12.92 4.16 -0.20
CA GLU A 61 13.95 4.14 0.85
C GLU A 61 14.67 5.50 0.93
N GLU A 62 15.12 6.03 -0.20
CA GLU A 62 15.80 7.33 -0.28
C GLU A 62 14.94 8.49 0.24
N VAL A 63 13.62 8.43 0.04
CA VAL A 63 12.69 9.48 0.46
C VAL A 63 12.34 9.38 1.95
N ILE A 64 12.24 8.16 2.49
CA ILE A 64 11.93 7.93 3.91
C ILE A 64 13.16 8.11 4.82
N VAL A 65 14.37 7.88 4.31
CA VAL A 65 15.61 8.04 5.06
C VAL A 65 15.81 9.52 5.39
N SER A 66 15.79 9.82 6.68
CA SER A 66 16.14 11.14 7.19
C SER A 66 17.65 11.33 7.11
N LYS A 67 18.10 12.50 6.66
CA LYS A 67 19.52 12.85 6.74
C LYS A 67 19.92 13.07 8.20
N PRO A 68 21.13 12.66 8.62
CA PRO A 68 21.60 12.81 10.00
C PRO A 68 21.89 14.27 10.39
N ASP A 69 21.87 15.23 9.46
CA ASP A 69 22.20 16.64 9.74
C ASP A 69 21.09 17.43 10.46
N GLY A 70 19.94 16.81 10.73
CA GLY A 70 18.77 17.47 11.33
C GLY A 70 17.86 18.18 10.32
N SER A 71 18.18 18.15 9.03
CA SER A 71 17.32 18.65 7.96
C SER A 71 15.98 17.90 7.88
N PRO A 72 14.91 18.58 7.44
CA PRO A 72 13.62 17.94 7.25
C PRO A 72 13.75 16.78 6.26
N SER A 73 13.15 15.64 6.61
CA SER A 73 13.13 14.45 5.76
C SER A 73 12.66 14.83 4.34
N PRO A 74 13.31 14.28 3.28
CA PRO A 74 12.93 14.55 1.89
C PRO A 74 11.43 14.41 1.65
N LEU A 75 10.81 13.40 2.26
CA LEU A 75 9.37 13.17 2.21
C LEU A 75 8.56 14.42 2.61
N VAL A 76 8.89 15.06 3.73
CA VAL A 76 8.16 16.23 4.25
C VAL A 76 8.28 17.41 3.30
N LEU A 77 9.44 17.59 2.69
CA LEU A 77 9.68 18.63 1.69
C LEU A 77 8.87 18.35 0.42
N MET A 78 8.82 17.10 -0.03
CA MET A 78 8.10 16.70 -1.23
C MET A 78 6.58 16.86 -1.08
N MET A 79 6.04 16.51 0.09
CA MET A 79 4.60 16.64 0.37
C MET A 79 4.09 18.08 0.35
N LYS A 80 4.98 19.06 0.51
CA LYS A 80 4.69 20.51 0.54
C LYS A 80 5.12 21.24 -0.74
N ASP A 81 5.45 20.50 -1.79
CA ASP A 81 5.91 21.05 -3.06
C ASP A 81 4.84 20.91 -4.14
N GLN A 82 4.75 21.90 -5.04
CA GLN A 82 3.73 21.95 -6.09
C GLN A 82 3.86 20.83 -7.15
N PHE A 83 5.05 20.23 -7.30
CA PHE A 83 5.30 19.13 -8.24
C PHE A 83 5.56 17.81 -7.49
N ALA A 84 6.37 17.84 -6.44
CA ALA A 84 6.78 16.60 -5.77
C ALA A 84 5.63 15.91 -5.00
N ASN A 85 4.54 16.62 -4.68
CA ASN A 85 3.37 16.01 -4.05
C ASN A 85 2.75 14.91 -4.92
N TYR A 86 2.82 15.03 -6.25
CA TYR A 86 2.32 14.01 -7.18
C TYR A 86 3.18 12.74 -7.12
N VAL A 87 4.50 12.90 -6.99
CA VAL A 87 5.44 11.79 -6.79
C VAL A 87 5.12 11.03 -5.50
N VAL A 88 4.87 11.73 -4.39
CA VAL A 88 4.49 11.09 -3.11
C VAL A 88 3.18 10.33 -3.24
N GLN A 89 2.17 10.93 -3.90
CA GLN A 89 0.91 10.25 -4.18
C GLN A 89 1.12 8.99 -5.03
N LYS A 90 2.04 9.04 -6.00
CA LYS A 90 2.40 7.89 -6.83
C LYS A 90 3.09 6.81 -6.01
N MET A 91 4.01 7.17 -5.11
CA MET A 91 4.65 6.21 -4.20
C MET A 91 3.61 5.49 -3.33
N LEU A 92 2.62 6.22 -2.80
CA LEU A 92 1.52 5.63 -2.03
C LEU A 92 0.60 4.71 -2.85
N ASP A 93 0.51 4.87 -4.18
CA ASP A 93 -0.25 3.96 -5.05
C ASP A 93 0.39 2.59 -5.20
N VAL A 94 1.71 2.56 -5.22
CA VAL A 94 2.49 1.38 -5.65
C VAL A 94 3.24 0.70 -4.51
N VAL A 95 3.32 1.33 -3.34
CA VAL A 95 4.01 0.79 -2.17
C VAL A 95 3.20 -0.35 -1.55
N ASP A 96 3.89 -1.43 -1.25
CA ASP A 96 3.34 -2.65 -0.64
C ASP A 96 4.20 -3.13 0.54
N GLY A 97 3.62 -3.97 1.39
CA GLY A 97 4.30 -4.58 2.53
C GLY A 97 4.77 -3.58 3.60
N GLU A 98 5.90 -3.88 4.22
CA GLU A 98 6.45 -3.14 5.36
C GLU A 98 6.80 -1.69 5.02
N GLN A 99 7.27 -1.41 3.80
CA GLN A 99 7.56 -0.04 3.36
C GLN A 99 6.35 0.87 3.41
N ARG A 100 5.15 0.33 3.11
CA ARG A 100 3.91 1.11 3.17
C ARG A 100 3.70 1.60 4.59
N ASP A 101 3.88 0.73 5.57
CA ASP A 101 3.62 1.02 6.97
C ASP A 101 4.61 2.06 7.50
N VAL A 102 5.88 1.95 7.11
CA VAL A 102 6.92 2.96 7.40
C VAL A 102 6.59 4.31 6.75
N LEU A 103 6.22 4.31 5.47
CA LEU A 103 5.89 5.53 4.73
C LEU A 103 4.66 6.23 5.34
N VAL A 104 3.61 5.47 5.65
CA VAL A 104 2.38 5.95 6.29
C VAL A 104 2.69 6.49 7.69
N ALA A 105 3.50 5.80 8.50
CA ALA A 105 3.89 6.26 9.83
C ALA A 105 4.66 7.59 9.79
N LYS A 106 5.50 7.80 8.76
CA LYS A 106 6.20 9.08 8.55
C LYS A 106 5.28 10.20 8.10
N ILE A 107 4.27 9.91 7.28
CA ILE A 107 3.33 10.93 6.78
C ILE A 107 2.30 11.34 7.85
N LYS A 108 1.83 10.40 8.67
CA LYS A 108 0.81 10.59 9.70
C LYS A 108 0.98 11.85 10.57
N PRO A 109 2.14 12.13 11.20
CA PRO A 109 2.33 13.33 12.02
C PRO A 109 2.23 14.63 11.23
N HIS A 110 2.41 14.59 9.91
CA HIS A 110 2.36 15.77 9.05
C HIS A 110 0.97 16.02 8.43
N LEU A 111 0.02 15.08 8.54
CA LEU A 111 -1.35 15.23 8.01
C LEU A 111 -2.05 16.52 8.47
N PRO A 112 -1.97 16.96 9.74
CA PRO A 112 -2.60 18.22 10.16
C PRO A 112 -2.03 19.44 9.43
N SER A 113 -0.73 19.43 9.15
CA SER A 113 -0.07 20.52 8.41
C SER A 113 -0.45 20.55 6.94
N LEU A 114 -0.76 19.40 6.35
CA LEU A 114 -1.17 19.27 4.96
C LEU A 114 -2.53 19.89 4.67
N LYS A 115 -3.42 19.99 5.66
CA LYS A 115 -4.74 20.63 5.50
C LYS A 115 -4.64 22.10 5.05
N LYS A 116 -3.50 22.75 5.27
CA LYS A 116 -3.23 24.14 4.85
C LYS A 116 -2.85 24.27 3.37
N TYR A 117 -2.58 23.17 2.67
CA TYR A 117 -2.12 23.15 1.29
C TYR A 117 -3.19 22.63 0.35
N THR A 118 -3.33 23.23 -0.83
CA THR A 118 -4.35 22.89 -1.84
C THR A 118 -4.33 21.41 -2.23
N TYR A 119 -3.13 20.81 -2.34
CA TYR A 119 -2.93 19.40 -2.69
C TYR A 119 -2.96 18.44 -1.49
N GLY A 120 -2.97 18.97 -0.25
CA GLY A 120 -2.89 18.16 0.95
C GLY A 120 -4.11 17.24 1.16
N LYS A 121 -5.30 17.67 0.74
CA LYS A 121 -6.54 16.88 0.89
C LYS A 121 -6.44 15.51 0.21
N HIS A 122 -5.95 15.47 -1.03
CA HIS A 122 -5.81 14.22 -1.78
C HIS A 122 -4.82 13.26 -1.12
N LEU A 123 -3.69 13.81 -0.65
CA LEU A 123 -2.68 13.04 0.05
C LEU A 123 -3.20 12.46 1.38
N ILE A 124 -3.97 13.25 2.14
CA ILE A 124 -4.60 12.80 3.39
C ILE A 124 -5.56 11.65 3.13
N THR A 125 -6.51 11.81 2.19
CA THR A 125 -7.48 10.75 1.86
C THR A 125 -6.79 9.45 1.42
N LYS A 126 -5.67 9.56 0.70
CA LYS A 126 -4.90 8.39 0.25
C LYS A 126 -4.29 7.63 1.42
N VAL A 127 -3.66 8.36 2.34
CA VAL A 127 -3.04 7.80 3.54
C VAL A 127 -4.10 7.17 4.44
N GLU A 128 -5.22 7.85 4.66
CA GLU A 128 -6.35 7.33 5.45
C GLU A 128 -6.92 6.04 4.83
N LYS A 129 -7.07 5.98 3.50
CA LYS A 129 -7.53 4.76 2.81
C LYS A 129 -6.58 3.58 3.00
N LEU A 130 -5.27 3.83 2.99
CA LEU A 130 -4.27 2.78 3.22
C LEU A 130 -4.29 2.29 4.68
N MET A 131 -4.61 3.16 5.64
CA MET A 131 -4.79 2.78 7.05
C MET A 131 -6.09 2.01 7.31
N THR A 132 -7.20 2.37 6.67
CA THR A 132 -8.49 1.69 6.89
C THR A 132 -8.55 0.31 6.24
N MET A 133 -7.74 0.06 5.20
CA MET A 133 -7.53 -1.27 4.64
C MET A 133 -6.65 -2.17 5.53
N GLN A 134 -6.26 -1.73 6.73
CA GLN A 134 -5.24 -2.38 7.56
C GLN A 134 -5.75 -3.17 8.77
N GLU A 135 -7.06 -3.28 9.08
CA GLU A 135 -7.48 -4.09 10.25
C GLU A 135 -8.70 -5.02 10.02
N PRO A 136 -8.75 -6.22 10.67
CA PRO A 136 -7.84 -6.71 11.72
C PRO A 136 -7.17 -8.07 11.42
N ARG A 137 -5.83 -8.13 11.45
CA ARG A 137 -5.07 -9.39 11.60
C ARG A 137 -4.46 -9.57 13.00
N SER A 138 -4.85 -8.73 13.95
CA SER A 138 -4.17 -8.58 15.25
C SER A 138 -4.99 -9.07 16.46
N ALA A 139 -6.02 -9.89 16.28
CA ALA A 139 -6.96 -10.28 17.36
C ALA A 139 -6.84 -11.75 17.84
N LEU A 140 -5.72 -12.43 17.60
CA LEU A 140 -5.58 -13.87 17.92
C LEU A 140 -4.37 -14.22 18.81
N ASP A 141 -3.82 -13.27 19.57
CA ASP A 141 -2.70 -13.54 20.48
C ASP A 141 -2.90 -13.06 21.93
N SER A 142 -4.15 -12.84 22.36
CA SER A 142 -4.46 -12.38 23.73
C SER A 142 -5.26 -13.36 24.60
N PHE A 143 -5.40 -14.64 24.21
CA PHE A 143 -6.26 -15.59 24.95
C PHE A 143 -5.59 -16.78 25.65
N ILE A 144 -4.27 -16.83 25.77
CA ILE A 144 -3.62 -17.85 26.60
C ILE A 144 -2.62 -17.21 27.56
N SER A 145 -3.12 -16.51 28.57
CA SER A 145 -2.40 -16.37 29.83
C SER A 145 -3.34 -16.08 30.99
N SER A 146 -3.75 -17.13 31.70
CA SER A 146 -3.99 -17.10 33.14
C SER A 146 -4.00 -18.52 33.72
N PRO A 147 -3.34 -18.77 34.86
CA PRO A 147 -3.26 -20.08 35.49
C PRO A 147 -4.34 -20.30 36.58
N ALA A 148 -4.63 -21.59 36.79
CA ALA A 148 -4.90 -22.27 38.07
C ALA A 148 -6.28 -22.17 38.78
N LEU A 149 -6.85 -23.39 38.95
CA LEU A 149 -7.50 -23.97 40.15
C LEU A 149 -8.91 -23.51 40.55
N SER A 150 -9.88 -24.44 40.50
CA SER A 150 -10.36 -25.14 41.71
C SER A 150 -11.31 -26.30 41.37
N VAL A 151 -11.11 -27.42 42.05
CA VAL A 151 -11.90 -28.66 42.00
C VAL A 151 -13.16 -28.49 42.87
N GLY A 152 -14.32 -28.91 42.35
CA GLY A 152 -15.60 -28.84 43.07
C GLY A 152 -16.61 -29.88 42.57
N THR A 153 -16.98 -30.80 43.46
CA THR A 153 -17.67 -32.08 43.33
C THR A 153 -19.19 -32.02 42.99
N LEU A 154 -19.62 -32.89 42.07
CA LEU A 154 -20.85 -33.71 41.93
C LEU A 154 -22.23 -33.33 42.55
N THR A 155 -23.25 -33.30 41.65
CA THR A 155 -24.62 -33.94 41.70
C THR A 155 -25.82 -33.20 42.38
N PRO A 156 -27.12 -33.59 42.17
CA PRO A 156 -27.91 -33.44 40.92
C PRO A 156 -29.45 -33.09 41.08
N THR A 157 -30.17 -32.93 39.95
CA THR A 157 -31.64 -33.15 39.65
C THR A 157 -32.73 -32.14 40.10
N PRO A 158 -34.00 -32.20 39.59
CA PRO A 158 -34.47 -32.33 38.19
C PRO A 158 -35.72 -31.45 37.85
N GLY A 159 -36.02 -31.27 36.55
CA GLY A 159 -37.30 -30.70 36.08
C GLY A 159 -37.44 -30.73 34.56
N SER A 160 -38.08 -31.79 34.05
CA SER A 160 -38.44 -32.08 32.65
C SER A 160 -39.41 -31.04 32.02
N PRO A 161 -39.94 -31.21 30.79
CA PRO A 161 -39.49 -31.95 29.60
C PRO A 161 -39.50 -31.06 28.32
N VAL A 162 -38.68 -31.34 27.29
CA VAL A 162 -38.96 -30.83 25.92
C VAL A 162 -38.77 -31.94 24.88
N VAL A 163 -39.92 -32.40 24.38
CA VAL A 163 -40.28 -32.74 22.99
C VAL A 163 -39.20 -33.30 22.07
N VAL A 164 -39.35 -34.60 21.77
CA VAL A 164 -38.92 -35.29 20.53
C VAL A 164 -39.99 -35.11 19.43
N PRO A 165 -39.82 -35.58 18.18
CA PRO A 165 -38.72 -35.41 17.22
C PRO A 165 -39.24 -35.10 15.78
N LYS A 166 -38.39 -34.79 14.79
CA LYS A 166 -38.45 -35.44 13.46
C LYS A 166 -37.24 -35.13 12.56
N PRO A 167 -36.83 -36.09 11.70
CA PRO A 167 -35.66 -35.97 10.82
C PRO A 167 -36.07 -35.64 9.38
N MET A 168 -35.13 -35.12 8.59
CA MET A 168 -35.09 -35.42 7.15
C MET A 168 -33.67 -35.28 6.61
N THR A 169 -33.18 -36.37 6.05
CA THR A 169 -31.92 -36.57 5.33
C THR A 169 -32.06 -36.07 3.86
N PRO A 170 -31.13 -36.37 2.92
CA PRO A 170 -30.10 -35.44 2.46
C PRO A 170 -30.13 -35.27 0.91
N ALA A 171 -29.02 -34.76 0.38
CA ALA A 171 -28.51 -34.97 -0.99
C ALA A 171 -28.83 -33.91 -2.06
N GLY A 172 -27.79 -33.59 -2.83
CA GLY A 172 -27.89 -32.81 -4.07
C GLY A 172 -26.55 -32.23 -4.53
N ALA A 173 -25.58 -33.10 -4.86
CA ALA A 173 -24.35 -32.73 -5.55
C ALA A 173 -24.54 -32.76 -7.08
N ALA A 174 -24.01 -31.76 -7.79
CA ALA A 174 -23.55 -31.82 -9.20
C ALA A 174 -22.96 -30.45 -9.55
N ALA A 175 -21.64 -30.29 -9.72
CA ALA A 175 -20.83 -30.64 -10.90
C ALA A 175 -21.03 -29.70 -12.10
N ALA A 176 -19.94 -29.01 -12.47
CA ALA A 176 -19.77 -28.15 -13.64
C ALA A 176 -19.89 -28.93 -14.98
N PRO A 177 -19.91 -28.24 -16.13
CA PRO A 177 -18.64 -28.08 -16.85
C PRO A 177 -18.45 -26.75 -17.60
N MET A 178 -17.22 -26.64 -18.13
CA MET A 178 -16.56 -25.53 -18.82
C MET A 178 -16.94 -25.33 -20.31
N THR A 179 -16.49 -24.17 -20.83
CA THR A 179 -16.14 -23.82 -22.23
C THR A 179 -17.30 -23.64 -23.25
N PHE A 180 -17.25 -22.84 -24.32
CA PHE A 180 -16.15 -22.40 -25.20
C PHE A 180 -16.49 -21.04 -25.86
N ALA A 181 -15.46 -20.40 -26.43
CA ALA A 181 -15.50 -19.14 -27.20
C ALA A 181 -16.18 -19.26 -28.58
N THR A 182 -16.69 -18.13 -29.11
CA THR A 182 -16.69 -17.82 -30.56
C THR A 182 -16.69 -16.30 -30.81
N LYS A 183 -15.73 -15.87 -31.65
CA LYS A 183 -15.73 -14.65 -32.49
C LYS A 183 -16.99 -14.55 -33.36
N THR A 184 -17.37 -13.34 -33.80
CA THR A 184 -17.83 -12.92 -35.16
C THR A 184 -18.13 -11.41 -35.07
N GLU A 185 -17.28 -10.52 -35.61
CA GLU A 185 -17.40 -9.84 -36.93
C GLU A 185 -18.68 -8.98 -37.12
N ALA A 186 -18.49 -7.65 -37.19
CA ALA A 186 -18.88 -6.75 -38.29
C ALA A 186 -18.37 -5.34 -37.98
#